data_AF-A0A2M9MAF9-F1
#
_entry.id   AF-A0A2M9MAF9-F1
#
_cell.length_a   1.000
_cell.length_b   1.000
_cell.length_c   1.000
_cell.angle_alpha   90.00
_cell.angle_beta   90.00
_cell.angle_gamma   90.00
#
_symmetry.space_group_name_H-M   'P 1'
#
loop_
_entity.id
_entity.type
_entity.pdbx_description
1 polymer ?
#
loop_
_entity_poly.entity_id
_entity_poly.type
_entity_poly.pdbx_seq_one_letter_code
_entity_poly.pdbx_strand_id
1 'polypeptide(L)'
;MIARQLDAIAPGTVHVRTVPVHTDRDGERRLATWVVLDDALGLPIRADRDAHRAARGLLRRAFPAADWTRPLAYDAATGGLDYDEPTMPEELTK
;
A
#
# COMPACT_ATOMS: atom_id res chain seq x y z
N MET A 1 -8.71 12.53 8.74
CA MET A 1 -9.70 11.64 8.09
C MET A 1 -9.05 11.09 6.83
N ILE A 2 -8.26 10.02 6.98
CA ILE A 2 -7.41 9.48 5.89
C ILE A 2 -8.28 8.91 4.77
N ALA A 3 -9.35 8.17 5.11
CA ALA A 3 -10.29 7.59 4.14
C ALA A 3 -10.84 8.63 3.15
N ARG A 4 -11.33 9.78 3.64
CA ARG A 4 -11.83 10.86 2.77
C ARG A 4 -10.74 11.45 1.88
N GLN A 5 -9.51 11.57 2.38
CA GLN A 5 -8.40 12.08 1.58
C GLN A 5 -7.96 11.06 0.52
N LEU A 6 -8.01 9.76 0.83
CA LEU A 6 -7.78 8.69 -0.14
C LEU A 6 -8.85 8.68 -1.23
N ASP A 7 -10.12 8.80 -0.86
CA ASP A 7 -11.22 8.88 -1.83
C ASP A 7 -11.07 10.09 -2.78
N ALA A 8 -10.60 11.23 -2.27
CA ALA A 8 -10.28 12.39 -3.11
C ALA A 8 -9.06 12.18 -4.04
N ILE A 9 -8.11 11.32 -3.66
CA ILE A 9 -6.91 10.99 -4.46
C ILE A 9 -7.26 9.97 -5.55
N ALA A 10 -8.00 8.93 -5.18
CA ALA A 10 -8.39 7.83 -6.04
C ALA A 10 -9.75 7.31 -5.56
N PRO A 11 -10.85 7.80 -6.15
CA PRO A 11 -12.20 7.45 -5.73
C PRO A 11 -12.43 5.94 -5.70
N GLY A 12 -13.07 5.47 -4.64
CA GLY A 12 -13.36 4.04 -4.43
C GLY A 12 -12.23 3.23 -3.78
N THR A 13 -11.08 3.83 -3.46
CA THR A 13 -10.00 3.14 -2.74
C THR A 13 -10.43 2.76 -1.33
N VAL A 14 -10.39 1.47 -1.02
CA VAL A 14 -10.67 0.92 0.31
C VAL A 14 -9.42 0.35 0.95
N HIS A 15 -8.54 -0.27 0.16
CA HIS A 15 -7.26 -0.78 0.63
C HIS A 15 -6.09 -0.13 -0.11
N VAL A 16 -5.01 0.13 0.63
CA VAL A 16 -3.74 0.57 0.04
C VAL A 16 -2.65 -0.37 0.47
N ARG A 17 -2.09 -1.12 -0.48
CA ARG A 17 -0.93 -1.98 -0.25
C ARG A 17 0.34 -1.28 -0.70
N THR A 18 1.38 -1.36 0.12
CA THR A 18 2.69 -0.82 -0.19
C THR A 18 3.72 -1.94 -0.11
N VAL A 19 4.46 -2.16 -1.19
CA VAL A 19 5.44 -3.24 -1.30
C VAL A 19 6.81 -2.66 -1.62
N PRO A 20 7.80 -2.78 -0.74
CA PRO A 20 9.17 -2.40 -1.03
C PRO A 20 9.74 -3.34 -2.09
N VAL A 21 10.27 -2.78 -3.17
CA VAL A 21 10.89 -3.53 -4.26
C VAL A 21 12.30 -3.02 -4.52
N HIS A 22 13.22 -3.94 -4.75
CA HIS A 22 14.56 -3.59 -5.17
C HIS A 22 14.59 -3.52 -6.69
N THR A 23 14.84 -2.33 -7.23
CA THR A 23 15.02 -2.10 -8.66
C THR A 23 16.49 -1.86 -8.94
N ASP A 24 17.01 -2.47 -9.99
CA ASP A 24 18.30 -2.04 -10.57
C ASP A 24 18.03 -0.85 -11.49
N ARG A 25 18.75 0.25 -11.26
CA ARG A 25 18.76 1.39 -12.17
C ARG A 25 20.22 1.79 -12.38
N ASP A 26 20.68 1.67 -13.62
CA ASP A 26 22.03 2.05 -14.04
C ASP A 26 23.15 1.31 -13.27
N GLY A 27 22.89 0.06 -12.84
CA GLY A 27 23.84 -0.76 -12.07
C GLY A 27 23.80 -0.50 -10.55
N GLU A 28 22.95 0.43 -10.09
CA GLU A 28 22.72 0.66 -8.67
C GLU A 28 21.41 0.02 -8.20
N ARG A 29 21.50 -0.78 -7.14
CA ARG A 29 20.31 -1.31 -6.46
C ARG A 29 19.65 -0.20 -5.67
N ARG A 30 18.42 0.15 -6.05
CA ARG A 30 17.59 1.15 -5.36
C ARG A 30 16.36 0.51 -4.75
N LEU A 31 16.01 0.96 -3.55
CA LEU A 31 14.76 0.61 -2.91
C LEU A 31 13.65 1.55 -3.44
N ALA A 32 12.75 0.99 -4.21
CA ALA A 32 11.50 1.64 -4.61
C ALA A 32 10.34 1.05 -3.80
N THR A 33 9.17 1.69 -3.85
CA THR A 33 7.94 1.15 -3.25
C THR A 33 6.86 1.13 -4.30
N TRP A 34 6.35 -0.05 -4.56
CA TRP A 34 5.12 -0.24 -5.33
C TRP A 34 3.93 0.04 -4.43
N VAL A 35 2.92 0.67 -4.99
CA VAL A 35 1.69 1.04 -4.30
C VAL A 35 0.56 0.47 -5.13
N VAL A 36 -0.36 -0.23 -4.50
CA VAL A 36 -1.58 -0.73 -5.12
C VAL A 36 -2.75 -0.12 -4.36
N LEU A 37 -3.71 0.42 -5.11
CA LEU A 37 -4.96 0.95 -4.58
C LEU A 37 -6.04 -0.06 -4.96
N ASP A 38 -6.68 -0.69 -4.00
CA ASP A 38 -7.70 -1.70 -4.25
C ASP A 38 -9.08 -1.18 -3.79
N ASP A 39 -10.11 -1.60 -4.52
CA ASP A 39 -11.51 -1.34 -4.17
C ASP A 39 -12.00 -2.31 -3.07
N ALA A 40 -13.28 -2.19 -2.72
CA ALA A 40 -13.91 -3.04 -1.70
C ALA A 40 -13.94 -4.54 -2.06
N LEU A 41 -13.72 -4.90 -3.33
CA LEU A 41 -13.64 -6.28 -3.81
C LEU A 41 -12.19 -6.79 -3.84
N GLY A 42 -11.23 -5.97 -3.42
CA GLY A 42 -9.80 -6.28 -3.50
C GLY A 42 -9.25 -6.18 -4.93
N LEU A 43 -9.96 -5.51 -5.84
CA LEU A 43 -9.51 -5.34 -7.22
C LEU A 43 -8.72 -4.04 -7.38
N PRO A 44 -7.61 -4.04 -8.14
CA PRO A 44 -6.85 -2.82 -8.37
C PRO A 44 -7.66 -1.75 -9.09
N ILE A 45 -7.66 -0.55 -8.53
CA ILE A 45 -8.23 0.65 -9.12
C ILE A 45 -7.26 1.20 -10.16
N ARG A 46 -7.79 1.55 -11.32
CA ARG A 46 -7.04 2.26 -12.35
C ARG A 46 -6.81 3.70 -11.92
N ALA A 47 -5.63 3.98 -11.38
CA ALA A 47 -5.20 5.32 -11.02
C ALA A 47 -3.88 5.68 -11.73
N ASP A 48 -3.61 6.98 -11.91
CA ASP A 48 -2.35 7.43 -12.48
C ASP A 48 -1.20 7.38 -11.46
N ARG A 49 0.02 7.66 -11.92
CA ARG A 49 1.21 7.63 -11.08
C ARG A 49 1.16 8.65 -9.93
N ASP A 50 0.53 9.80 -10.13
CA ASP A 50 0.48 10.86 -9.13
C ASP A 50 -0.47 10.49 -8.00
N ALA A 51 -1.58 9.82 -8.29
CA ALA A 51 -2.48 9.26 -7.29
C ALA A 51 -1.76 8.23 -6.39
N HIS A 52 -1.00 7.30 -6.97
CA HIS A 52 -0.21 6.33 -6.20
C HIS A 52 0.83 7.02 -5.30
N ARG A 53 1.50 8.05 -5.83
CA ARG A 53 2.48 8.84 -5.05
C ARG A 53 1.80 9.61 -3.92
N ALA A 54 0.64 10.21 -4.18
CA ALA A 54 -0.13 10.98 -3.21
C ALA A 54 -0.65 10.09 -2.08
N ALA A 55 -1.19 8.91 -2.40
CA ALA A 55 -1.65 7.92 -1.43
C ALA A 55 -0.50 7.49 -0.50
N ARG A 56 0.66 7.11 -1.06
CA ARG A 56 1.85 6.78 -0.25
C ARG A 56 2.30 7.96 0.61
N GLY A 57 2.31 9.17 0.05
CA GLY A 57 2.68 10.37 0.79
C GLY A 57 1.73 10.67 1.95
N LEU A 58 0.43 10.44 1.77
CA LEU A 58 -0.59 10.56 2.80
C LEU A 58 -0.34 9.56 3.94
N LEU A 59 -0.18 8.28 3.62
CA LEU A 59 0.05 7.24 4.64
C LEU A 59 1.36 7.46 5.41
N ARG A 60 2.45 7.84 4.72
CA ARG A 60 3.74 8.15 5.40
C ARG A 60 3.64 9.30 6.40
N ARG A 61 2.79 10.30 6.13
CA ARG A 61 2.57 11.40 7.08
C ARG A 61 1.67 11.00 8.23
N ALA A 62 0.69 10.12 7.99
CA ALA A 62 -0.22 9.62 9.01
C ALA A 62 0.45 8.62 9.96
N PHE A 63 1.36 7.80 9.45
CA PHE A 63 2.05 6.73 10.18
C PHE A 63 3.57 6.89 10.11
N PRO A 64 4.13 7.94 10.73
CA PRO A 64 5.56 8.24 10.64
C PRO A 64 6.45 7.17 11.30
N ALA A 65 5.90 6.40 12.24
CA ALA A 65 6.61 5.34 12.97
C ALA A 65 6.57 3.95 12.30
N ALA A 66 5.83 3.80 11.19
CA ALA A 66 5.73 2.52 10.50
C ALA A 66 7.05 2.12 9.81
N ASP A 67 7.34 0.82 9.78
CA ASP A 67 8.49 0.28 9.05
C ASP A 67 8.17 0.14 7.55
N TRP A 68 8.44 1.20 6.79
CA TRP A 68 8.24 1.26 5.34
C TRP A 68 9.23 0.40 4.52
N THR A 69 10.12 -0.33 5.18
CA THR A 69 10.99 -1.32 4.53
C THR A 69 10.34 -2.70 4.42
N ARG A 70 9.12 -2.84 4.97
CA ARG A 70 8.28 -4.04 4.88
C ARG A 70 7.01 -3.80 4.06
N PRO A 71 6.40 -4.86 3.53
CA PRO A 71 5.05 -4.78 2.98
C PRO A 71 4.05 -4.33 4.03
N LEU A 72 3.20 -3.36 3.70
CA LEU A 72 2.18 -2.83 4.60
C LEU A 72 0.84 -2.66 3.86
N ALA A 73 -0.25 -2.96 4.54
CA ALA A 73 -1.62 -2.78 4.06
C ALA A 73 -2.37 -1.80 4.98
N TYR A 74 -2.94 -0.75 4.38
CA TYR A 74 -3.85 0.16 5.04
C TYR A 74 -5.29 -0.16 4.66
N ASP A 75 -6.17 -0.23 5.66
CA ASP A 75 -7.61 -0.43 5.50
C ASP A 75 -8.35 0.87 5.83
N ALA A 76 -9.07 1.43 4.85
CA ALA A 76 -9.77 2.70 5.00
C ALA A 76 -11.03 2.61 5.87
N ALA A 77 -11.62 1.44 6.02
CA ALA A 77 -12.82 1.21 6.84
C ALA A 77 -12.48 1.20 8.33
N THR A 78 -11.35 0.58 8.70
CA THR A 78 -10.88 0.48 10.09
C THR A 78 -9.90 1.59 10.46
N GLY A 79 -9.20 2.18 9.48
CA GLY A 79 -8.10 3.10 9.69
C GLY A 79 -6.79 2.41 10.13
N GLY A 80 -6.75 1.08 10.11
CA GLY A 80 -5.58 0.28 10.50
C GLY A 80 -4.50 0.26 9.42
N LEU A 81 -3.25 0.23 9.85
CA LEU A 81 -2.07 -0.07 9.02
C LEU A 81 -1.35 -1.26 9.66
N ASP A 82 -1.25 -2.37 8.93
CA ASP A 82 -0.59 -3.60 9.41
C ASP A 82 0.34 -4.16 8.33
N TYR A 83 1.13 -5.18 8.67
CA TYR A 83 1.99 -5.88 7.73
C TYR A 83 1.17 -6.63 6.68
N ASP A 84 1.52 -6.41 5.40
CA ASP A 84 0.95 -7.14 4.27
C ASP A 84 1.73 -8.44 4.05
N GLU A 85 1.76 -9.27 5.10
CA GLU A 85 2.38 -10.59 5.05
C GLU A 85 1.39 -11.58 4.44
N PRO A 86 1.80 -12.41 3.47
CA PRO A 86 0.93 -13.49 3.00
C PRO A 86 0.66 -14.42 4.18
N THR A 87 -0.57 -14.41 4.69
CA THR A 87 -1.04 -15.45 5.60
C THR A 87 -0.97 -16.77 4.85
N MET A 88 0.03 -17.60 5.15
CA MET A 88 0.03 -18.98 4.68
C MET A 88 -1.28 -19.64 5.16
N PRO A 89 -2.03 -20.32 4.27
CA PRO A 89 -3.08 -21.20 4.74
C PRO A 89 -2.44 -22.22 5.69
N GLU A 90 -3.04 -22.45 6.86
CA GLU A 90 -2.55 -23.41 7.86
C GLU A 90 -2.43 -24.86 7.30
N GLU A 91 -2.91 -25.13 6.09
CA GLU A 91 -3.05 -26.46 5.47
C GLU A 91 -1.81 -27.00 4.73
N LEU A 92 -0.64 -26.36 4.78
CA LEU A 92 0.60 -26.90 4.16
C LEU A 92 1.56 -27.59 5.14
N THR A 93 1.06 -28.01 6.30
CA THR A 93 1.80 -28.85 7.26
C THR A 93 1.14 -30.22 7.37
N LYS A 94 1.48 -31.13 6.45
CA LYS A 94 1.28 -32.57 6.60
C LYS A 94 2.43 -33.34 5.97
#